data_AF-A0A7X7SMF2-F1
#
_entry.id   AF-A0A7X7SMF2-F1
#
_cell.length_a   1.000
_cell.length_b   1.000
_cell.length_c   1.000
_cell.angle_alpha   90.00
_cell.angle_beta   90.00
_cell.angle_gamma   90.00
#
_symmetry.space_group_name_H-M   'P 1'
#
loop_
_entity.id
_entity.type
_entity.pdbx_description
1 polymer ?
#
loop_
_entity_poly.entity_id
_entity_poly.type
_entity_poly.pdbx_seq_one_letter_code
_entity_poly.pdbx_strand_id
1 'polypeptide(L)'
;MGLEVTTSCSCGNAQAKIAIGPSTRSSGCSFPCLCEACQRLVQVDLADEPPRCPECHSNSVVPYDDPKLVGSGGDVVVHCSTGDQLGRVLELTDGTYYCPSCGQMSLRFTTGWRFPSAAST
;
A
#
# COMPACT_ATOMS: atom_id res chain seq x y z
N MET A 1 0.40 -16.21 -9.00
CA MET A 1 -0.58 -15.16 -9.34
C MET A 1 -0.35 -14.04 -8.35
N GLY A 2 0.05 -12.85 -8.80
CA GLY A 2 0.22 -11.68 -7.94
C GLY A 2 -1.10 -10.95 -7.76
N LEU A 3 -1.35 -10.39 -6.58
CA LEU A 3 -2.46 -9.46 -6.37
C LEU A 3 -2.00 -8.09 -6.89
N GLU A 4 -2.87 -7.34 -7.55
CA GLU A 4 -2.58 -5.96 -7.95
C GLU A 4 -3.65 -5.05 -7.36
N VAL A 5 -3.21 -4.06 -6.60
CA VAL A 5 -4.07 -2.98 -6.12
C VAL A 5 -3.74 -1.70 -6.84
N THR A 6 -4.77 -0.92 -7.13
CA THR A 6 -4.61 0.44 -7.62
C THR A 6 -4.88 1.39 -6.48
N THR A 7 -3.94 2.28 -6.20
CA THR A 7 -4.18 3.39 -5.31
C THR A 7 -4.88 4.50 -6.07
N SER A 8 -5.84 5.15 -5.45
CA SER A 8 -6.43 6.38 -5.98
C SER A 8 -6.68 7.35 -4.85
N CYS A 9 -6.34 8.61 -5.08
CA CYS A 9 -6.62 9.70 -4.15
C CYS A 9 -7.39 10.80 -4.88
N SER A 10 -8.29 11.47 -4.16
CA SER A 10 -9.02 12.65 -4.65
C SER A 10 -8.12 13.79 -5.13
N CYS A 11 -6.84 13.84 -4.73
CA CYS A 11 -5.88 14.82 -5.23
C CYS A 11 -5.33 14.49 -6.64
N GLY A 12 -5.63 13.31 -7.20
CA GLY A 12 -5.18 12.89 -8.53
C GLY A 12 -3.73 12.42 -8.64
N ASN A 13 -2.87 12.83 -7.70
CA ASN A 13 -1.42 12.59 -7.74
C ASN A 13 -0.98 11.21 -7.21
N ALA A 14 -1.81 10.52 -6.44
CA ALA A 14 -1.46 9.24 -5.83
C ALA A 14 -2.13 8.04 -6.55
N GLN A 15 -2.07 8.05 -7.88
CA GLN A 15 -2.52 6.92 -8.70
C GLN A 15 -1.34 6.02 -9.06
N ALA A 16 -1.22 4.90 -8.37
CA ALA A 16 -0.16 3.92 -8.61
C ALA A 16 -0.72 2.50 -8.61
N LYS A 17 -0.18 1.66 -9.47
CA LYS A 17 -0.43 0.21 -9.45
C LYS A 17 0.63 -0.45 -8.60
N ILE A 18 0.19 -1.23 -7.62
CA ILE A 18 1.06 -1.88 -6.65
C ILE A 18 0.76 -3.36 -6.72
N ALA A 19 1.74 -4.12 -7.16
CA ALA A 19 1.66 -5.57 -7.16
C ALA A 19 1.96 -6.08 -5.75
N ILE A 20 0.95 -6.57 -5.05
CA ILE A 20 1.10 -7.23 -3.75
C ILE A 20 1.34 -8.72 -3.97
N GLY A 21 2.42 -9.22 -3.39
CA GLY A 21 2.74 -10.64 -3.39
C GLY A 21 4.21 -10.91 -3.62
N PRO A 22 4.59 -12.20 -3.70
CA PRO A 22 5.96 -12.61 -3.94
C PRO A 22 6.37 -12.17 -5.35
N SER A 23 7.30 -11.23 -5.41
CA SER A 23 7.91 -10.83 -6.67
C SER A 23 9.02 -11.83 -7.02
N THR A 24 9.28 -12.08 -8.31
CA THR A 24 10.26 -13.09 -8.76
C THR A 24 11.71 -12.82 -8.30
N ARG A 25 11.95 -11.66 -7.69
CA ARG A 25 13.25 -11.20 -7.20
C ARG A 25 13.35 -11.19 -5.67
N SER A 26 12.22 -11.34 -4.96
CA SER A 26 12.14 -11.24 -3.50
C SER A 26 11.20 -12.32 -2.96
N SER A 27 11.67 -13.12 -2.01
CA SER A 27 10.85 -14.15 -1.35
C SER A 27 9.78 -13.57 -0.41
N GLY A 28 9.79 -12.25 -0.21
CA GLY A 28 8.91 -11.53 0.68
C GLY A 28 7.63 -10.99 0.04
N CYS A 29 6.84 -10.34 0.90
CA CYS A 29 5.56 -9.74 0.59
C CYS A 29 5.78 -8.25 0.32
N SER A 30 5.78 -7.84 -0.95
CA SER A 30 5.97 -6.42 -1.31
C SER A 30 4.72 -5.61 -0.96
N PHE A 31 4.83 -4.75 0.06
CA PHE A 31 3.69 -4.05 0.65
C PHE A 31 3.86 -2.52 0.55
N PRO A 32 2.78 -1.77 0.30
CA PRO A 32 2.82 -0.31 0.31
C PRO A 32 3.09 0.20 1.71
N CYS A 33 4.12 1.03 1.84
CA CYS A 33 4.46 1.72 3.07
C CYS A 33 4.56 3.23 2.80
N LEU A 34 4.22 4.01 3.81
CA LEU A 34 4.51 5.43 3.84
C LEU A 34 5.93 5.62 4.37
N CYS A 35 6.80 6.25 3.58
CA CYS A 35 8.05 6.75 4.14
C CYS A 35 7.81 8.11 4.78
N GLU A 36 8.04 8.23 6.09
CA GLU A 36 7.84 9.51 6.79
C GLU A 36 8.89 10.55 6.39
N ALA A 37 10.10 10.12 6.04
CA ALA A 37 11.16 11.00 5.57
C ALA A 37 10.87 11.57 4.17
N CYS A 38 10.43 10.71 3.25
CA CYS A 38 10.12 11.10 1.88
C CYS A 38 8.71 11.70 1.75
N GLN A 39 7.81 11.50 2.73
CA GLN A 39 6.36 11.75 2.63
C GLN A 39 5.82 11.21 1.30
N ARG A 40 6.14 9.95 1.00
CA ARG A 40 5.77 9.29 -0.25
C ARG A 40 5.36 7.86 0.03
N LEU A 41 4.39 7.40 -0.76
CA LEU A 41 4.03 5.99 -0.83
C LEU A 41 5.12 5.28 -1.60
N VAL A 42 5.77 4.32 -0.95
CA VAL A 42 6.81 3.48 -1.51
C VAL A 42 6.45 2.02 -1.31
N GLN A 43 6.84 1.18 -2.26
CA GLN A 43 6.69 -0.25 -2.12
C GLN A 43 7.98 -0.81 -1.52
N VAL A 44 7.89 -1.37 -0.32
CA VAL A 44 9.02 -2.00 0.35
C VAL A 44 8.67 -3.43 0.69
N ASP A 45 9.69 -4.28 0.66
CA ASP A 45 9.56 -5.64 1.14
C ASP A 45 9.74 -5.61 2.66
N LEU A 46 8.66 -5.86 3.38
CA LEU A 46 8.71 -5.86 4.84
C LEU A 46 9.36 -7.15 5.39
N ALA A 47 9.58 -8.16 4.54
CA ALA A 47 10.29 -9.38 4.93
C ALA A 47 11.81 -9.16 5.03
N ASP A 48 12.32 -8.07 4.44
CA ASP A 48 13.70 -7.62 4.60
C ASP A 48 13.81 -6.78 5.89
N GLU A 49 14.48 -7.33 6.91
CA GLU A 49 14.74 -6.61 8.15
C GLU A 49 16.18 -6.03 8.11
N PRO A 50 16.36 -4.69 8.16
CA PRO A 50 15.36 -3.64 8.37
C PRO A 50 14.76 -3.10 7.05
N PRO A 51 13.44 -2.78 7.02
CA PRO A 51 12.81 -2.21 5.84
C PRO A 51 13.38 -0.81 5.58
N ARG A 52 13.89 -0.59 4.36
CA ARG A 52 14.48 0.67 3.92
C ARG A 52 13.74 1.23 2.73
N CYS A 53 13.48 2.53 2.76
CA CYS A 53 12.90 3.21 1.60
C CYS A 53 13.88 3.14 0.42
N PRO A 54 13.49 2.67 -0.78
CA PRO A 54 14.38 2.61 -1.94
C PRO A 54 14.76 4.01 -2.48
N GLU A 55 13.96 5.03 -2.16
CA GLU A 55 14.18 6.41 -2.63
C GLU A 55 15.16 7.17 -1.71
N CYS A 56 14.89 7.18 -0.39
CA CYS A 56 15.68 7.95 0.58
C CYS A 56 16.55 7.09 1.51
N HIS A 57 16.55 5.76 1.37
CA HIS A 57 17.29 4.81 2.23
C HIS A 57 17.00 4.94 3.73
N SER A 58 15.94 5.65 4.08
CA SER A 58 15.53 5.87 5.47
C SER A 58 14.83 4.63 6.02
N ASN A 59 15.04 4.38 7.32
CA ASN A 59 14.38 3.32 8.09
C ASN A 59 13.02 3.75 8.66
N SER A 60 12.62 5.01 8.47
CA SER A 60 11.31 5.52 8.88
C SER A 60 10.25 5.22 7.81
N VAL A 61 9.90 3.94 7.67
CA VAL A 61 8.80 3.46 6.82
C VAL A 61 7.70 2.84 7.67
N VAL A 62 6.46 3.28 7.46
CA VAL A 62 5.28 2.82 8.19
C VAL A 62 4.36 2.09 7.21
N PRO A 63 4.02 0.82 7.42
CA PRO A 63 3.12 0.09 6.54
C PRO A 63 1.70 0.67 6.62
N TYR A 64 0.97 0.64 5.50
CA TYR A 64 -0.43 1.10 5.47
C TYR A 64 -1.41 0.21 6.24
N ASP A 65 -0.94 -0.94 6.75
CA ASP A 65 -1.63 -1.79 7.74
C ASP A 65 -1.74 -1.10 9.12
N ASP A 66 -0.87 -0.13 9.41
CA ASP A 66 -0.84 0.54 10.70
C ASP A 66 -2.10 1.40 10.91
N PRO A 67 -2.81 1.26 12.05
CA PRO A 67 -4.06 1.98 12.32
C PRO A 67 -3.88 3.50 12.35
N LYS A 68 -2.65 4.03 12.45
CA LYS A 68 -2.39 5.46 12.34
C LYS A 68 -2.62 6.01 10.93
N LEU A 69 -2.49 5.17 9.91
CA LEU A 69 -2.64 5.55 8.50
C LEU A 69 -4.01 5.16 7.94
N VAL A 70 -4.73 4.25 8.62
CA VAL A 70 -6.09 3.86 8.28
C VAL A 70 -7.07 4.89 8.83
N GLY A 71 -7.79 5.57 7.96
CA GLY A 71 -8.86 6.50 8.34
C GLY A 71 -10.17 5.76 8.61
N SER A 72 -10.66 5.04 7.60
CA SER A 72 -11.87 4.22 7.71
C SER A 72 -11.55 2.81 7.23
N GLY A 73 -11.69 1.83 8.10
CA GLY A 73 -11.58 0.42 7.73
C GLY A 73 -12.71 0.00 6.78
N GLY A 74 -12.38 -0.89 5.85
CA GLY A 74 -13.33 -1.50 4.92
C GLY A 74 -13.26 -3.02 4.93
N ASP A 75 -13.76 -3.63 3.86
CA ASP A 75 -13.60 -5.08 3.63
C ASP A 75 -12.15 -5.37 3.23
N VAL A 76 -11.58 -6.49 3.70
CA VAL A 76 -10.19 -6.85 3.40
C VAL A 76 -10.08 -7.25 1.93
N VAL A 77 -9.34 -6.45 1.18
CA VAL A 77 -9.14 -6.66 -0.26
C VAL A 77 -7.84 -7.41 -0.55
N VAL A 78 -6.84 -7.25 0.31
CA VAL A 78 -5.55 -7.92 0.15
C VAL A 78 -5.13 -8.55 1.47
N HIS A 79 -4.73 -9.81 1.38
CA HIS A 79 -4.05 -10.52 2.44
C HIS A 79 -2.63 -10.82 1.95
N CYS A 80 -1.62 -10.28 2.61
CA CYS A 80 -0.23 -10.63 2.39
C CYS A 80 0.30 -11.39 3.60
N SER A 81 0.35 -12.71 3.47
CA SER A 81 0.93 -13.58 4.49
C SER A 81 2.44 -13.64 4.28
N THR A 82 3.18 -12.80 4.98
CA THR A 82 4.65 -12.89 5.05
C THR A 82 5.02 -14.04 6.00
N GLY A 83 4.73 -15.28 5.57
CA GLY A 83 4.94 -16.50 6.36
C GLY A 83 6.37 -16.60 6.89
N ASP A 84 6.49 -16.96 8.17
CA ASP A 84 7.72 -17.17 8.97
C ASP A 84 8.69 -15.97 9.12
N GLN A 85 8.80 -15.05 8.14
CA GLN A 85 9.75 -13.93 8.22
C GLN A 85 9.29 -12.76 9.10
N LEU A 86 7.98 -12.50 9.16
CA LEU A 86 7.42 -11.39 9.93
C LEU A 86 6.52 -11.84 11.08
N GLY A 87 6.17 -13.13 11.10
CA GLY A 87 5.26 -13.71 12.11
C GLY A 87 3.85 -13.12 12.12
N ARG A 88 3.48 -12.28 11.15
CA ARG A 88 2.18 -11.62 11.04
C ARG A 88 1.70 -11.54 9.59
N VAL A 89 0.38 -11.53 9.43
CA VAL A 89 -0.30 -11.28 8.14
C VAL A 89 -0.54 -9.78 8.04
N LEU A 90 -0.26 -9.21 6.87
CA LEU A 90 -0.54 -7.82 6.55
C LEU A 90 -1.82 -7.75 5.73
N GLU A 91 -2.74 -6.86 6.10
CA GLU A 91 -4.05 -6.76 5.48
C GLU A 91 -4.29 -5.34 4.95
N LEU A 92 -4.73 -5.23 3.70
CA LEU A 92 -5.29 -3.97 3.16
C LEU A 92 -6.77 -4.14 2.96
N THR A 93 -7.51 -3.07 3.25
CA THR A 93 -8.94 -2.97 3.07
C THR A 93 -9.28 -1.99 1.94
N ASP A 94 -10.52 -2.02 1.44
CA ASP A 94 -11.07 -0.98 0.54
C ASP A 94 -11.38 0.35 1.28
N GLY A 95 -10.73 0.55 2.42
CA GLY A 95 -10.89 1.69 3.30
C GLY A 95 -10.33 2.99 2.73
N THR A 96 -10.36 4.02 3.57
CA THR A 96 -9.63 5.26 3.33
C THR A 96 -8.34 5.29 4.13
N TYR A 97 -7.30 5.80 3.51
CA TYR A 97 -5.95 5.86 4.03
C TYR A 97 -5.36 7.24 3.85
N TYR A 98 -4.34 7.55 4.64
CA TYR A 98 -3.62 8.81 4.57
C TYR A 98 -2.84 8.94 3.25
N CYS A 99 -3.12 9.99 2.47
CA CYS A 99 -2.37 10.30 1.27
C CYS A 99 -1.26 11.31 1.59
N PRO A 100 0.02 10.96 1.39
CA PRO A 100 1.10 11.89 1.71
C PRO A 100 1.30 12.98 0.65
N SER A 101 0.72 12.84 -0.55
CA SER A 101 0.75 13.90 -1.57
C SER A 101 -0.13 15.10 -1.23
N CYS A 102 -1.21 14.91 -0.47
CA CYS A 102 -2.12 15.99 -0.08
C CYS A 102 -2.35 16.11 1.43
N GLY A 103 -1.84 15.18 2.24
CA GLY A 103 -2.00 15.17 3.69
C GLY A 103 -3.42 14.83 4.17
N GLN A 104 -4.26 14.22 3.34
CA GLN A 104 -5.66 13.90 3.66
C GLN A 104 -5.93 12.39 3.63
N MET A 105 -6.89 11.92 4.43
CA MET A 105 -7.36 10.53 4.47
C MET A 105 -8.29 10.21 3.28
N SER A 106 -7.79 10.41 2.06
CA SER A 106 -8.54 10.26 0.81
C SER A 106 -7.95 9.21 -0.13
N LEU A 107 -6.85 8.55 0.27
CA LEU A 107 -6.25 7.46 -0.50
C LEU A 107 -7.12 6.20 -0.33
N ARG A 108 -7.39 5.47 -1.41
CA ARG A 108 -8.11 4.19 -1.37
C ARG A 108 -7.33 3.15 -2.16
N PHE A 109 -7.36 1.91 -1.70
CA PHE A 109 -6.78 0.77 -2.39
C PHE A 109 -7.90 -0.09 -2.94
N THR A 110 -7.97 -0.21 -4.26
CA THR A 110 -8.96 -1.06 -4.92
C THR A 110 -8.25 -2.24 -5.58
N THR A 111 -8.71 -3.47 -5.31
CA THR A 111 -8.26 -4.65 -6.05
C THR A 111 -8.96 -4.71 -7.40
N GLY A 112 -8.17 -4.75 -8.47
CA GLY A 112 -8.71 -4.92 -9.80
C GLY A 112 -9.27 -3.64 -10.41
N TRP A 113 -8.98 -3.51 -11.69
CA TRP A 113 -9.49 -2.46 -12.56
C TRP A 113 -11.02 -2.48 -12.63
N ARG A 114 -11.66 -1.58 -11.89
CA ARG A 114 -12.99 -1.07 -12.26
C ARG A 114 -12.72 0.24 -13.00
N PHE A 115 -12.88 0.25 -14.31
CA PHE A 115 -13.15 1.51 -15.00
C PHE A 115 -14.25 2.21 -14.19
N PRO A 116 -14.13 3.48 -13.79
CA PRO A 116 -15.34 4.26 -13.60
C PRO A 116 -16.00 4.25 -14.98
N SER A 117 -17.07 3.45 -15.13
CA SER A 117 -17.98 3.64 -16.25
C SER A 117 -18.34 5.11 -16.18
N ALA A 118 -17.85 5.88 -17.14
CA ALA A 118 -18.19 7.28 -17.29
C ALA A 118 -19.72 7.33 -17.36
N ALA A 119 -20.35 7.70 -16.25
CA ALA A 119 -21.73 8.12 -16.22
C ALA A 119 -21.75 9.51 -16.84
N SER A 120 -21.74 9.54 -18.17
CA SER A 120 -22.04 10.75 -18.93
C SER A 120 -23.47 10.59 -19.44
N THR A 121 -24.38 11.22 -18.70
CA THR A 121 -25.75 11.53 -19.13
C THR A 121 -25.73 12.56 -20.26
#